data_AF-A0A850Q9C3-F1
#
_entry.id   AF-A0A850Q9C3-F1
#
_cell.length_a   1.000
_cell.length_b   1.000
_cell.length_c   1.000
_cell.angle_alpha   90.00
_cell.angle_beta   90.00
_cell.angle_gamma   90.00
#
_symmetry.space_group_name_H-M   'P 1'
#
loop_
_entity.id
_entity.type
_entity.pdbx_description
1 polymer ?
#
loop_
_entity_poly.entity_id
_entity_poly.type
_entity_poly.pdbx_seq_one_letter_code
_entity_poly.pdbx_strand_id
1 'polypeptide(L)' 'MATQISRLALATRPFWSLSLFSSISAYIAVARQRHALSQLDDHLLQDIGLTKHQANSEAERAPWDVPAHWRL' A
#
# COMPACT_ATOMS: atom_id res chain seq x y z
N MET A 1 -30.21 -23.29 45.77
CA MET A 1 -30.92 -22.00 45.56
C MET A 1 -29.90 -20.98 45.08
N ALA A 2 -30.27 -20.17 44.07
CA ALA A 2 -29.57 -19.02 43.49
C ALA A 2 -28.30 -19.30 42.65
N THR A 3 -28.55 -19.52 41.36
CA THR A 3 -27.66 -19.39 40.21
C THR A 3 -27.19 -17.94 40.06
N GLN A 4 -25.89 -17.67 39.87
CA GLN A 4 -25.44 -16.35 39.46
C GLN A 4 -24.42 -16.44 38.32
N ILE A 5 -24.94 -16.28 37.10
CA ILE A 5 -24.19 -16.14 35.86
C ILE A 5 -23.91 -14.64 35.71
N SER A 6 -22.69 -14.22 36.02
CA SER A 6 -22.25 -12.85 35.74
C SER A 6 -21.98 -12.70 34.25
N ARG A 7 -22.84 -11.92 33.59
CA ARG A 7 -22.83 -11.62 32.17
C ARG A 7 -21.50 -11.03 31.72
N LEU A 8 -20.94 -11.63 30.67
CA LEU A 8 -19.85 -11.12 29.87
C LEU A 8 -20.24 -9.73 29.32
N ALA A 9 -19.63 -8.67 29.83
CA ALA A 9 -19.64 -7.37 29.18
C ALA A 9 -18.67 -7.43 28.00
N LEU A 10 -19.12 -7.97 26.87
CA LEU A 10 -18.41 -7.85 25.61
C LEU A 10 -18.42 -6.36 25.23
N ALA A 11 -17.27 -5.72 25.39
CA ALA A 11 -17.03 -4.38 24.90
C ALA A 11 -17.15 -4.39 23.36
N THR A 12 -18.32 -4.02 22.84
CA THR A 12 -18.52 -3.86 21.41
C THR A 12 -17.84 -2.56 20.99
N ARG A 13 -16.56 -2.66 20.60
CA ARG A 13 -15.87 -1.53 19.95
C ARG A 13 -16.61 -1.22 18.64
N PRO A 14 -17.17 -0.02 18.46
CA PRO A 14 -17.84 0.30 17.20
C PRO A 14 -16.82 0.29 16.06
N PHE A 15 -17.02 -0.60 15.10
CA PHE A 15 -16.25 -0.75 13.87
C PHE A 15 -16.79 0.21 12.79
N TRP A 16 -16.48 1.51 12.87
CA TRP A 16 -16.84 2.45 11.81
C TRP A 16 -15.60 2.70 10.95
N SER A 17 -15.57 1.99 9.82
CA SER A 17 -14.43 1.75 8.95
C SER A 17 -13.99 2.98 8.15
N LEU A 18 -12.97 3.69 8.63
CA LEU A 18 -12.11 4.56 7.81
C LEU A 18 -10.96 3.78 7.13
N SER A 19 -11.04 2.44 7.10
CA SER A 19 -9.96 1.55 6.65
C SER A 19 -9.71 1.57 5.14
N LEU A 20 -10.67 2.02 4.33
CA LEU A 20 -10.56 2.00 2.86
C LEU A 20 -9.66 3.13 2.34
N PHE A 21 -9.72 4.31 2.96
CA PHE A 21 -8.92 5.47 2.56
C PHE A 21 -7.42 5.30 2.89
N SER A 22 -7.10 4.55 3.95
CA SER A 22 -5.72 4.22 4.30
C SER A 22 -5.03 3.33 3.26
N SER A 23 -5.79 2.53 2.52
CA SER A 23 -5.22 1.66 1.48
C SER A 23 -4.89 2.44 0.21
N ILE A 24 -5.75 3.40 -0.17
CA ILE A 24 -5.56 4.22 -1.39
C ILE A 24 -4.30 5.09 -1.28
N SER A 25 -4.01 5.66 -0.11
CA SER A 25 -2.79 6.47 0.08
C SER A 25 -1.50 5.66 -0.10
N ALA A 26 -1.49 4.39 0.31
CA ALA A 26 -0.36 3.48 0.09
C ALA A 26 -0.12 3.23 -1.40
N TYR A 27 -1.18 2.97 -2.18
CA TYR A 27 -1.08 2.83 -3.64
C TYR A 27 -0.57 4.12 -4.31
N ILE A 28 -1.04 5.29 -3.88
CA ILE A 28 -0.56 6.58 -4.41
C ILE A 28 0.93 6.79 -4.09
N ALA A 29 1.38 6.43 -2.89
CA ALA A 29 2.79 6.55 -2.52
C ALA A 29 3.71 5.71 -3.44
N VAL A 30 3.27 4.49 -3.76
CA VAL A 30 3.97 3.59 -4.69
C VAL A 30 4.02 4.18 -6.10
N ALA A 31 2.90 4.72 -6.58
CA ALA A 31 2.84 5.38 -7.89
C ALA A 31 3.82 6.55 -7.98
N ARG A 32 3.90 7.37 -6.92
CA ARG A 32 4.86 8.48 -6.85
C ARG A 32 6.30 8.00 -6.85
N GLN A 33 6.60 6.90 -6.17
CA GLN A 33 7.94 6.30 -6.20
C GLN A 33 8.32 5.81 -7.60
N ARG A 34 7.41 5.12 -8.30
CA ARG A 34 7.63 4.67 -9.69
C ARG A 34 7.82 5.84 -10.65
N HIS A 35 7.04 6.92 -10.48
CA HIS A 35 7.20 8.12 -11.30
C HIS A 35 8.47 8.91 -10.98
N ALA A 36 8.92 8.92 -9.73
CA ALA A 36 10.22 9.47 -9.36
C ALA A 36 11.36 8.67 -10.02
N LEU A 37 11.22 7.34 -10.10
CA LEU A 37 12.16 6.46 -10.80
C LEU A 37 12.29 6.83 -12.29
N SER A 38 11.18 7.06 -13.01
CA SER A 38 11.27 7.47 -14.42
C SER A 38 11.83 8.88 -14.63
N GLN A 39 11.70 9.77 -13.64
CA GLN A 39 12.26 11.12 -13.70
C GLN A 39 13.77 11.19 -13.43
N LEU A 40 14.39 10.14 -12.88
CA LEU A 40 15.84 10.12 -12.68
C LEU A 40 16.60 10.29 -14.00
N ASP A 41 17.74 10.98 -13.92
CA ASP A 41 18.66 11.17 -15.03
C ASP A 41 19.22 9.82 -15.49
N ASP A 42 19.50 9.72 -16.79
CA ASP A 42 19.97 8.48 -17.42
C ASP A 42 21.24 7.92 -16.76
N HIS A 43 22.15 8.80 -16.30
CA HIS A 43 23.35 8.40 -15.56
C HIS A 43 23.01 7.73 -14.21
N LEU A 44 22.03 8.25 -13.48
CA LEU A 44 21.61 7.69 -12.19
C LEU A 44 20.87 6.37 -12.36
N LEU A 45 20.10 6.24 -13.45
CA LEU A 45 19.50 4.97 -13.83
C LEU A 45 20.56 3.92 -14.20
N GLN A 46 21.62 4.33 -14.91
CA GLN A 46 22.73 3.43 -15.25
C GLN A 46 23.51 2.95 -14.03
N ASP A 47 23.67 3.77 -13.00
CA ASP A 47 24.34 3.40 -11.74
C ASP A 47 23.62 2.25 -11.03
N ILE A 48 22.28 2.24 -11.08
CA ILE A 48 21.44 1.14 -10.56
C ILE A 48 21.16 0.04 -11.59
N GLY A 49 21.81 0.08 -12.76
CA GLY A 49 21.68 -0.92 -13.82
C GLY A 49 20.35 -0.91 -14.57
N LEU A 50 19.61 0.19 -14.55
CA LEU A 50 18.36 0.37 -15.28
C LEU A 50 18.56 1.25 -16.52
N THR A 51 17.80 0.94 -17.57
CA THR A 51 17.68 1.82 -18.74
C THR A 51 16.50 2.78 -18.60
N LYS A 52 16.54 3.92 -19.30
CA LYS A 52 15.43 4.89 -19.34
C LYS A 52 14.11 4.24 -19.77
N HIS A 53 14.17 3.30 -20.72
CA HIS A 53 13.01 2.54 -21.15
C HIS A 53 12.41 1.70 -20.02
N GLN A 54 13.24 0.95 -19.28
CA GLN A 54 12.78 0.16 -18.14
C GLN A 54 12.19 1.03 -17.02
N ALA A 55 12.80 2.17 -16.73
CA ALA A 55 12.28 3.10 -15.74
C ALA A 55 10.91 3.67 -16.16
N ASN A 56 10.74 3.98 -17.44
CA ASN A 56 9.46 4.45 -17.97
C ASN A 56 8.39 3.34 -17.96
N SER A 57 8.74 2.12 -18.37
CA SER A 57 7.83 0.97 -18.27
C SER A 57 7.37 0.70 -16.84
N GLU A 58 8.23 0.92 -15.84
CA GLU A 58 7.84 0.80 -14.44
C GLU A 58 6.92 1.97 -14.00
N ALA A 59 7.15 3.19 -14.48
CA ALA A 59 6.29 4.34 -14.19
C ALA A 59 4.90 4.27 -14.83
N GLU A 60 4.78 3.57 -15.97
CA GLU A 60 3.50 3.33 -16.64
C GLU A 60 2.66 2.24 -15.95
N ARG A 61 3.25 1.45 -15.04
CA ARG A 61 2.49 0.44 -14.29
C ARG A 61 1.49 1.07 -13.36
N ALA A 62 0.27 0.53 -13.40
CA ALA A 62 -0.81 1.01 -12.57
C ALA A 62 -0.48 0.90 -11.08
N PRO A 63 -0.92 1.85 -10.24
CA PRO A 63 -0.67 1.83 -8.79
C PRO A 63 -1.14 0.55 -8.08
N TRP A 64 -2.18 -0.10 -8.61
CA TRP A 64 -2.76 -1.35 -8.11
C TRP A 64 -2.11 -2.62 -8.69
N ASP A 65 -1.15 -2.47 -9.62
CA ASP A 65 -0.35 -3.58 -10.15
C ASP A 65 0.78 -3.91 -9.18
N VAL A 66 0.40 -4.64 -8.12
CA VAL A 66 1.27 -4.98 -6.99
C VAL A 66 1.22 -6.49 -6.75
N PRO A 67 2.33 -7.14 -6.36
CA PRO A 67 2.35 -8.58 -6.15
C PRO A 67 1.36 -9.03 -5.07
N ALA A 68 0.74 -10.20 -5.27
CA ALA A 68 -0.25 -10.76 -4.35
C ALA A 68 0.26 -11.03 -2.92
N HIS A 69 1.57 -10.93 -2.68
CA HIS A 69 2.17 -11.11 -1.35
C HIS A 69 2.18 -9.82 -0.51
N TRP A 70 1.75 -8.68 -1.05
CA TRP A 70 1.65 -7.46 -0.25
C TRP A 70 0.57 -7.58 0.82
N ARG A 71 0.98 -7.41 2.08
CA ARG A 71 0.10 -7.25 3.23
C ARG A 71 -0.01 -5.75 3.49
N LEU A 72 -1.17 -5.17 3.20
CA LEU A 72 -1.54 -3.80 3.56
C LEU A 72 -1.63 -3.64 5.08
#